data_AF-A0A7J3KJI6-F1
#
_entry.id   AF-A0A7J3KJI6-F1
#
_cell.length_a   1.000
_cell.length_b   1.000
_cell.length_c   1.000
_cell.angle_alpha   90.00
_cell.angle_beta   90.00
_cell.angle_gamma   90.00
#
_symmetry.space_group_name_H-M   'P 1'
#
loop_
_entity.id
_entity.type
_entity.pdbx_description
1 polymer ?
#
loop_
_entity_poly.entity_id
_entity_poly.type
_entity_poly.pdbx_seq_one_letter_code
_entity_poly.pdbx_strand_id
1 'polypeptide(L)'
;MGSLSVYAQKVLGAVSLIPVGYVSTYGSVARAVGGSPRAVGRVMALNPLPLLVPCHRVVASDFTLGGYGGGLHVKLEILKREKRGYNTLKEIAVNGNFLRVFPVEFVLKQLDGNANNKSLMPKS
;
A
#
# COMPACT_ATOMS: atom_id res chain seq x y z
N MET A 1 17.04 -15.05 16.57
CA MET A 1 16.04 -14.54 15.60
C MET A 1 14.66 -14.67 16.24
N GLY A 2 14.04 -13.56 16.66
CA GLY A 2 12.71 -13.62 17.28
C GLY A 2 11.65 -14.00 16.26
N SER A 3 10.82 -14.99 16.57
CA SER A 3 9.65 -15.35 15.74
C SER A 3 8.74 -14.13 15.57
N LEU A 4 8.38 -13.80 14.32
CA LEU A 4 7.38 -12.77 14.04
C LEU A 4 6.08 -13.08 14.80
N SER A 5 5.42 -12.06 15.35
CA SER A 5 4.12 -12.26 16.01
C SER A 5 3.10 -12.82 15.02
N VAL A 6 2.13 -13.58 15.50
CA VAL A 6 1.05 -14.15 14.66
C VAL A 6 0.35 -13.04 13.85
N TYR A 7 0.15 -11.86 14.45
CA TYR A 7 -0.41 -10.71 13.76
C TYR A 7 0.49 -10.21 12.63
N ALA A 8 1.80 -10.07 12.88
CA ALA A 8 2.74 -9.62 11.86
C ALA A 8 2.81 -10.61 10.69
N GLN A 9 2.80 -11.92 10.97
CA GLN A 9 2.75 -12.96 9.93
C GLN A 9 1.50 -12.84 9.05
N LYS A 10 0.32 -12.65 9.64
CA LYS A 10 -0.94 -12.44 8.89
C LYS A 10 -0.86 -11.21 7.99
N VAL A 11 -0.36 -10.08 8.51
CA VAL A 11 -0.20 -8.85 7.73
C VAL A 11 0.78 -9.03 6.58
N LEU A 12 1.98 -9.57 6.84
CA LEU A 12 3.01 -9.78 5.81
C LEU A 12 2.53 -10.77 4.74
N GLY A 13 1.84 -11.84 5.15
CA GLY A 13 1.22 -12.80 4.24
C GLY A 13 0.17 -12.15 3.33
N ALA A 14 -0.75 -11.36 3.89
CA ALA A 14 -1.76 -10.65 3.10
C ALA A 14 -1.14 -9.64 2.11
N VAL A 15 -0.14 -8.87 2.54
CA VAL A 15 0.54 -7.88 1.68
C VAL A 15 1.32 -8.57 0.56
N SER A 16 1.88 -9.75 0.80
CA SER A 16 2.58 -10.54 -0.22
C SER A 16 1.69 -11.01 -1.37
N LEU A 17 0.36 -11.04 -1.17
CA LEU A 17 -0.61 -11.41 -2.19
C LEU A 17 -0.99 -10.26 -3.12
N ILE A 18 -0.60 -9.01 -2.82
CA ILE A 18 -0.95 -7.86 -3.66
C ILE A 18 -0.18 -7.96 -4.98
N PRO A 19 -0.84 -8.13 -6.14
CA PRO A 19 -0.16 -8.35 -7.42
C PRO A 19 0.50 -7.08 -7.96
N VAL A 20 1.47 -7.26 -8.86
CA VAL A 20 2.07 -6.16 -9.63
C VAL A 20 0.96 -5.39 -10.38
N GLY A 21 1.07 -4.06 -10.39
CA GLY A 21 0.07 -3.17 -11.00
C GLY A 21 -1.12 -2.85 -10.09
N TYR A 22 -1.10 -3.35 -8.86
CA TYR A 22 -2.10 -3.04 -7.84
C TYR A 22 -1.46 -2.53 -6.55
N VAL A 23 -2.24 -1.76 -5.80
CA VAL A 23 -1.98 -1.35 -4.42
C VAL A 23 -3.12 -1.81 -3.51
N SER A 24 -2.90 -1.84 -2.21
CA SER A 24 -3.97 -1.93 -1.22
C SER A 24 -3.85 -0.79 -0.22
N THR A 25 -4.88 -0.57 0.59
CA THR A 25 -4.85 0.44 1.64
C THR A 25 -4.55 -0.19 3.00
N TYR A 26 -3.96 0.57 3.92
CA TYR A 26 -3.79 0.09 5.31
C TYR A 26 -5.12 -0.38 5.93
N GLY A 27 -6.24 0.28 5.59
CA GLY A 27 -7.56 -0.12 6.04
C GLY A 27 -8.07 -1.41 5.41
N SER A 28 -7.82 -1.62 4.11
CA SER A 28 -8.16 -2.87 3.42
C SER A 28 -7.38 -4.05 3.99
N VAL A 29 -6.08 -3.87 4.27
CA VAL A 29 -5.26 -4.91 4.91
C VAL A 29 -5.77 -5.20 6.32
N ALA A 30 -6.03 -4.17 7.13
CA ALA A 30 -6.56 -4.33 8.49
C ALA A 30 -7.92 -5.04 8.49
N ARG A 31 -8.79 -4.75 7.52
CA ARG A 31 -10.07 -5.46 7.38
C ARG A 31 -9.88 -6.94 7.05
N ALA A 32 -8.92 -7.28 6.18
CA ALA A 32 -8.67 -8.65 5.77
C ALA A 32 -8.06 -9.52 6.90
N VAL A 33 -7.21 -8.92 7.75
CA VAL A 33 -6.42 -9.68 8.75
C VAL A 33 -6.79 -9.38 10.21
N GLY A 34 -7.66 -8.40 10.43
CA GLY A 34 -8.00 -7.84 11.74
C GLY A 34 -7.08 -6.68 12.16
N GLY A 35 -7.43 -6.03 13.28
CA GLY A 35 -6.69 -4.92 13.85
C GLY A 35 -7.03 -3.56 13.23
N SER A 36 -6.06 -2.64 13.23
CA SER A 36 -6.25 -1.25 12.76
C SER A 36 -5.26 -0.87 11.65
N PRO A 37 -5.58 0.14 10.82
CA PRO A 37 -4.65 0.65 9.81
C PRO A 37 -3.30 1.06 10.40
N ARG A 38 -3.32 1.64 11.62
CA ARG A 38 -2.10 2.02 12.35
C ARG A 38 -1.27 0.80 12.76
N ALA A 39 -1.91 -0.28 13.19
CA ALA A 39 -1.21 -1.53 13.53
C ALA A 39 -0.56 -2.17 12.29
N VAL A 40 -1.24 -2.16 11.14
CA VAL A 40 -0.65 -2.58 9.86
C VAL A 40 0.57 -1.71 9.51
N GLY A 41 0.44 -0.38 9.62
CA GLY A 41 1.55 0.55 9.40
C GLY A 41 2.77 0.26 10.28
N ARG A 42 2.56 -0.08 11.56
CA ARG A 42 3.65 -0.51 12.46
C ARG A 42 4.34 -1.79 11.99
N VAL A 43 3.57 -2.80 11.55
CA VAL A 43 4.15 -4.03 10.99
C VAL A 43 4.96 -3.74 9.73
N MET A 44 4.46 -2.87 8.84
CA MET A 44 5.17 -2.47 7.62
C MET A 44 6.46 -1.68 7.92
N ALA A 45 6.44 -0.82 8.94
CA ALA A 45 7.62 -0.05 9.36
C ALA A 45 8.72 -0.93 9.97
N LEU A 46 8.32 -2.03 10.62
CA LEU A 46 9.22 -3.01 11.22
C LEU A 46 9.50 -4.20 10.30
N ASN A 47 9.11 -4.12 9.01
CA ASN A 47 9.20 -5.24 8.08
C ASN A 47 10.67 -5.68 7.90
N PRO A 48 11.05 -6.89 8.35
CA PRO A 48 12.42 -7.37 8.23
C PRO A 48 12.76 -7.88 6.82
N LEU A 49 11.79 -7.97 5.91
CA LEU A 49 11.91 -8.56 4.58
C LEU A 49 11.46 -7.60 3.46
N PRO A 50 12.13 -6.44 3.28
CA PRO A 50 11.73 -5.43 2.29
C PRO A 50 11.81 -5.91 0.83
N LEU A 51 12.55 -6.98 0.54
CA LEU A 51 12.68 -7.54 -0.81
C LEU A 51 11.58 -8.54 -1.18
N LEU A 52 10.98 -9.21 -0.19
CA LEU A 52 9.98 -10.26 -0.42
C LEU A 52 8.55 -9.74 -0.24
N VAL A 53 8.34 -8.81 0.69
CA VAL A 53 7.03 -8.24 0.97
C VAL A 53 6.91 -6.89 0.25
N PRO A 54 5.96 -6.72 -0.69
CA PRO A 54 5.83 -5.51 -1.50
C PRO A 54 5.18 -4.37 -0.68
N CYS A 55 5.85 -3.91 0.39
CA CYS A 55 5.31 -2.90 1.30
C CYS A 55 5.10 -1.53 0.62
N HIS A 56 5.76 -1.27 -0.51
CA HIS A 56 5.49 -0.11 -1.37
C HIS A 56 4.08 -0.13 -1.98
N ARG A 57 3.40 -1.29 -2.04
CA ARG A 57 2.04 -1.41 -2.53
C ARG A 57 0.97 -1.11 -1.48
N VAL A 58 1.31 -0.76 -0.24
CA VAL A 58 0.33 -0.38 0.79
C VAL A 58 0.29 1.14 0.95
N VAL A 59 -0.87 1.76 0.77
CA VAL A 59 -1.05 3.23 0.76
C VAL A 59 -2.16 3.68 1.73
N ALA A 60 -2.34 5.00 1.88
CA ALA A 60 -3.46 5.55 2.64
C ALA A 60 -4.81 5.30 1.95
N SER A 61 -5.92 5.48 2.67
CA SER A 61 -7.27 5.21 2.15
C SER A 61 -7.70 6.16 1.02
N ASP A 62 -7.09 7.33 0.95
CA ASP A 62 -7.28 8.35 -0.10
C ASP A 62 -6.25 8.23 -1.24
N PHE A 63 -5.52 7.10 -1.29
CA PHE A 63 -4.45 6.82 -2.25
C PHE A 63 -3.22 7.73 -2.15
N THR A 64 -3.09 8.52 -1.08
CA THR A 64 -1.84 9.25 -0.81
C THR A 64 -0.71 8.31 -0.37
N LEU A 65 0.52 8.71 -0.69
CA LEU A 65 1.72 7.95 -0.32
C LEU A 65 2.13 8.26 1.12
N GLY A 66 2.33 7.22 1.91
CA GLY A 66 2.87 7.30 3.27
C GLY A 66 3.58 6.02 3.69
N GLY A 67 4.22 6.06 4.87
CA GLY A 67 4.63 4.88 5.62
C GLY A 67 5.55 3.90 4.91
N TYR A 68 6.59 4.39 4.21
CA TYR A 68 7.57 3.55 3.51
C TYR A 68 9.01 3.91 3.89
N GLY A 69 9.73 2.94 4.45
CA GLY A 69 11.08 3.13 5.01
C GLY A 69 12.15 3.51 3.98
N GLY A 70 11.97 3.14 2.70
CA GLY A 70 12.88 3.51 1.61
C GLY A 70 12.66 4.92 1.05
N GLY A 71 11.75 5.71 1.62
CA GLY A 71 11.42 7.06 1.16
C GLY A 71 10.33 7.11 0.08
N LEU A 72 9.50 8.16 0.11
CA LEU A 72 8.32 8.28 -0.75
C LEU A 72 8.66 8.42 -2.24
N HIS A 73 9.82 9.00 -2.57
CA HIS A 73 10.29 9.09 -3.95
C HIS A 73 10.55 7.70 -4.54
N VAL A 74 11.28 6.84 -3.83
CA VAL A 74 11.55 5.45 -4.25
C VAL A 74 10.26 4.67 -4.39
N LYS A 75 9.34 4.80 -3.42
CA LYS A 75 8.00 4.18 -3.48
C LYS A 75 7.26 4.55 -4.77
N LEU A 76 7.24 5.84 -5.11
CA LEU A 76 6.58 6.34 -6.31
C LEU A 76 7.22 5.78 -7.58
N GLU A 77 8.55 5.78 -7.68
CA GLU A 77 9.26 5.27 -8.86
C GLU A 77 9.02 3.77 -9.08
N ILE A 78 8.96 2.97 -8.00
CA ILE A 78 8.60 1.57 -8.10
C ILE A 78 7.15 1.42 -8.62
N LEU A 79 6.19 2.14 -8.02
CA LEU A 79 4.79 2.08 -8.44
C LEU A 79 4.61 2.49 -9.91
N LYS A 80 5.30 3.54 -10.38
CA LYS A 80 5.28 3.93 -11.80
C LYS A 80 5.71 2.80 -12.73
N ARG A 81 6.76 2.04 -12.37
CA ARG A 81 7.24 0.89 -13.15
C ARG A 81 6.29 -0.31 -13.10
N GLU A 82 5.50 -0.41 -12.04
CA GLU A 82 4.48 -1.45 -11.87
C GLU A 82 3.19 -1.17 -12.62
N LYS A 83 2.98 0.05 -13.16
CA LYS A 83 1.79 0.41 -13.95
C LYS A 83 1.50 -0.62 -15.04
N ARG A 84 0.22 -0.98 -15.23
CA ARG A 84 -0.23 -1.97 -16.23
C ARG A 84 -1.43 -1.53 -17.07
N GLY A 85 -1.99 -0.34 -16.81
CA GLY A 85 -3.19 0.14 -17.51
C GLY A 85 -4.48 -0.46 -16.94
N TYR A 86 -4.46 -0.97 -15.70
CA TYR A 86 -5.66 -1.52 -15.07
C TYR A 86 -6.61 -0.39 -14.65
N ASN A 87 -7.91 -0.70 -14.62
CA ASN A 87 -8.96 0.27 -14.32
C ASN A 87 -9.98 -0.23 -13.29
N THR A 88 -9.95 -1.52 -12.95
CA THR A 88 -10.94 -2.16 -12.09
C THR A 88 -10.27 -2.69 -10.81
N LEU A 89 -10.89 -2.43 -9.65
CA LEU A 89 -10.49 -2.99 -8.37
C LEU A 89 -10.72 -4.51 -8.33
N LYS A 90 -9.99 -5.22 -7.46
CA LYS A 90 -10.15 -6.66 -7.25
C LYS A 90 -10.26 -6.96 -5.76
N GLU A 91 -10.87 -8.08 -5.45
CA GLU A 91 -10.90 -8.66 -4.11
C GLU A 91 -10.13 -9.98 -4.13
N ILE A 92 -9.15 -10.11 -3.23
CA ILE A 92 -8.33 -11.30 -3.07
C ILE A 92 -8.76 -11.98 -1.76
N ALA A 93 -9.10 -13.27 -1.81
CA ALA A 93 -9.46 -14.01 -0.61
C ALA A 93 -8.25 -14.15 0.33
N VAL A 94 -8.43 -13.82 1.61
CA VAL A 94 -7.41 -13.90 2.66
C VAL A 94 -8.08 -14.38 3.95
N ASN A 95 -7.78 -15.61 4.38
CA ASN A 95 -8.23 -16.18 5.67
C ASN A 95 -9.72 -15.96 5.99
N GLY A 96 -10.60 -16.24 5.02
CA GLY A 96 -12.07 -16.08 5.18
C GLY A 96 -12.58 -14.64 5.04
N ASN A 97 -11.70 -13.67 4.76
CA ASN A 97 -12.04 -12.29 4.41
C ASN A 97 -11.54 -11.94 3.01
N PHE A 98 -11.71 -10.67 2.62
CA PHE A 98 -11.25 -10.14 1.35
C PHE A 98 -10.30 -8.96 1.52
N LEU A 99 -9.18 -9.02 0.81
CA LEU A 99 -8.26 -7.92 0.61
C LEU A 99 -8.63 -7.19 -0.68
N ARG A 100 -9.10 -5.95 -0.54
CA ARG A 100 -9.30 -5.06 -1.70
C ARG A 100 -7.97 -4.57 -2.23
N VAL A 101 -7.79 -4.67 -3.53
CA VAL A 101 -6.66 -4.12 -4.26
C VAL A 101 -7.16 -3.22 -5.38
N PHE A 102 -6.46 -2.12 -5.60
CA PHE A 102 -6.80 -1.04 -6.51
C PHE A 102 -5.69 -0.89 -7.55
N PRO A 103 -6.01 -0.59 -8.81
CA PRO A 103 -4.99 -0.29 -9.80
C PRO A 103 -4.05 0.81 -9.32
N VAL A 104 -2.74 0.68 -9.59
CA VAL A 104 -1.73 1.72 -9.27
C VAL A 104 -2.12 3.08 -9.86
N GLU A 105 -2.85 3.08 -10.97
CA GLU A 105 -3.40 4.24 -11.65
C GLU A 105 -4.20 5.16 -10.72
N PHE A 106 -4.82 4.64 -9.65
CA PHE A 106 -5.58 5.44 -8.69
C PHE A 106 -4.64 6.34 -7.87
N VAL A 107 -3.48 5.82 -7.47
CA VAL A 107 -2.42 6.58 -6.79
C VAL A 107 -1.83 7.63 -7.72
N LEU A 108 -1.55 7.27 -8.98
CA LEU A 108 -0.96 8.20 -9.94
C LEU A 108 -1.91 9.37 -10.25
N LYS A 109 -3.20 9.09 -10.50
CA LYS A 109 -4.21 10.13 -10.71
C LYS A 109 -4.38 11.05 -9.51
N GLN A 110 -4.34 10.51 -8.29
CA GLN A 110 -4.41 11.31 -7.06
C GLN A 110 -3.23 12.28 -6.95
N LEU A 111 -2.02 11.84 -7.34
CA LEU A 111 -0.83 12.69 -7.35
C LEU A 111 -0.92 13.80 -8.41
N ASP A 112 -1.40 13.48 -9.61
CA ASP A 112 -1.60 14.46 -10.69
C ASP A 112 -2.66 15.52 -10.29
N GLY A 113 -3.77 15.08 -9.70
CA GLY A 113 -4.80 15.99 -9.17
C GLY A 113 -4.28 16.93 -8.08
N ASN A 114 -3.43 16.42 -7.18
CA ASN A 114 -2.80 17.23 -6.15
C ASN A 114 -1.76 18.22 -6.70
N ALA A 115 -1.00 17.83 -7.73
CA ALA A 115 -0.06 18.73 -8.40
C ALA A 115 -0.79 19.89 -9.10
N ASN A 116 -1.93 19.60 -9.74
CA ASN A 116 -2.76 20.60 -10.38
C ASN A 116 -3.42 21.57 -9.36
N ASN A 117 -3.73 21.09 -8.15
CA ASN A 117 -4.25 21.94 -7.07
C ASN A 117 -3.15 22.79 -6.39
N LYS A 118 -1.88 22.34 -6.40
CA LYS A 118 -0.74 23.12 -5.87
C LYS A 118 -0.38 24.34 -6.71
N SER A 119 -0.88 24.46 -7.94
CA SER A 119 -0.71 25.66 -8.78
C SER A 119 -1.58 26.85 -8.34
N LEU A 120 -2.44 26.68 -7.33
CA LEU A 120 -3.33 27.73 -6.78
C LEU A 120 -2.91 28.23 -5.39
N MET A 121 -1.74 27.83 -4.87
CA MET A 121 -1.20 28.41 -3.64
C MET A 121 -0.15 29.49 -3.98
N PRO A 122 -0.28 30.73 -3.46
CA PRO A 122 0.73 31.75 -3.68
C PRO A 122 2.07 31.29 -3.10
N LYS A 123 3.14 31.49 -3.87
CA LYS A 123 4.51 31.29 -3.40
C LYS A 123 4.74 32.24 -2.22
N SER A 124 4.99 31.67 -1.04
CA SER A 124 5.55 32.38 0.11
C SER A 124 6.99 32.80 -0.18
#